data_AF-A0A2M8KRJ6-F1
#
_entry.id   AF-A0A2M8KRJ6-F1
#
_cell.length_a   1.000
_cell.length_b   1.000
_cell.length_c   1.000
_cell.angle_alpha   90.00
_cell.angle_beta   90.00
_cell.angle_gamma   90.00
#
_symmetry.space_group_name_H-M   'P 1'
#
loop_
_entity.id
_entity.type
_entity.pdbx_description
1 polymer ?
#
loop_
_entity_poly.entity_id
_entity_poly.type
_entity_poly.pdbx_seq_one_letter_code
_entity_poly.pdbx_strand_id
1 'polypeptide(L)'
;MNIYAHIIGSMFFIIPLIFSIQSNELFEFPKMLSIYLYALALAPLAAYRTYYYFKQQLPISAPLKILLGSLGLFILSQILSTLFSIDKHVSIFGYYSRFNGGLMSLLAYSALGISTYVLLSRKDIHTVFRWGIFGGIVTALWALPSHFGYDIICFITSKQLNAACWTNAFDPTQRIFGTLGQPNWFAAYLLIQLSLVLYFIVTEQKLVTKFSARINTIFLTACATLYSLEMVWTRSRSAYIAFGIIATLWLLYSIKLRKKVALVAFVIASMVLFSIGPFL
;
A
#
# COMPACT_ATOMS: atom_id res chain seq x y z
N MET A 1 -13.54 15.15 14.60
CA MET A 1 -12.60 14.26 13.90
C MET A 1 -13.36 12.97 13.58
N ASN A 2 -13.38 12.50 12.34
CA ASN A 2 -14.18 11.32 11.96
C ASN A 2 -13.49 10.04 12.42
N ILE A 3 -14.11 9.27 13.32
CA ILE A 3 -13.53 8.02 13.85
C ILE A 3 -13.25 6.99 12.75
N TYR A 4 -14.10 6.94 11.71
CA TYR A 4 -13.92 6.04 10.57
C TYR A 4 -12.62 6.32 9.81
N ALA A 5 -12.18 7.58 9.76
CA ALA A 5 -10.92 7.97 9.12
C ALA A 5 -9.70 7.38 9.83
N HIS A 6 -9.75 7.26 11.17
CA HIS A 6 -8.68 6.65 11.95
C HIS A 6 -8.73 5.13 11.87
N ILE A 7 -9.91 4.51 11.88
CA ILE A 7 -10.04 3.06 11.72
C ILE A 7 -9.53 2.64 10.33
N ILE A 8 -10.03 3.26 9.26
CA ILE A 8 -9.57 2.98 7.90
C ILE A 8 -8.10 3.36 7.72
N GLY A 9 -7.66 4.49 8.28
CA GLY A 9 -6.25 4.87 8.26
C GLY A 9 -5.35 3.83 8.92
N SER A 10 -5.73 3.34 10.11
CA SER A 10 -4.96 2.34 10.86
C SER A 10 -4.71 1.07 10.04
N MET A 11 -5.64 0.67 9.17
CA MET A 11 -5.47 -0.46 8.27
C MET A 11 -4.23 -0.31 7.38
N PHE A 12 -4.01 0.87 6.80
CA PHE A 12 -2.84 1.16 5.94
C PHE A 12 -1.53 1.27 6.72
N PHE A 13 -1.60 1.45 8.05
CA PHE A 13 -0.44 1.47 8.93
C PHE A 13 -0.11 0.07 9.47
N ILE A 14 -1.11 -0.67 9.92
CA ILE A 14 -0.97 -1.93 10.65
C ILE A 14 -0.71 -3.09 9.70
N ILE A 15 -1.47 -3.24 8.60
CA ILE A 15 -1.33 -4.37 7.67
C ILE A 15 0.11 -4.58 7.16
N PRO A 16 0.83 -3.57 6.65
CA PRO A 16 2.17 -3.80 6.12
C PRO A 16 3.16 -4.28 7.19
N LEU A 17 2.89 -4.03 8.48
CA LEU A 17 3.74 -4.42 9.61
C LEU A 17 3.42 -5.81 10.17
N ILE A 18 2.26 -6.38 9.85
CA ILE A 18 1.84 -7.68 10.38
C ILE A 18 2.61 -8.81 9.69
N PHE A 19 3.23 -9.68 10.49
CA PHE A 19 3.73 -10.99 10.09
C PHE A 19 3.59 -11.95 11.28
N SER A 20 3.68 -13.25 11.03
CA SER A 20 3.60 -14.28 12.06
C SER A 20 4.67 -15.33 11.83
N ILE A 21 5.42 -15.67 12.88
CA ILE A 21 6.42 -16.74 12.85
C ILE A 21 5.81 -18.11 13.23
N GLN A 22 4.54 -18.13 13.65
CA GLN A 22 3.83 -19.34 14.07
C GLN A 22 3.03 -19.97 12.93
N SER A 23 2.83 -19.26 11.82
CA SER A 23 2.19 -19.79 10.61
C SER A 23 3.23 -20.26 9.60
N ASN A 24 2.89 -21.29 8.84
CA ASN A 24 3.75 -21.79 7.76
C ASN A 24 3.92 -20.79 6.61
N GLU A 25 2.95 -19.87 6.45
CA GLU A 25 3.10 -18.70 5.59
C GLU A 25 3.21 -17.48 6.51
N LEU A 26 4.38 -16.82 6.48
CA LEU A 26 4.76 -15.84 7.50
C LEU A 26 4.10 -14.48 7.27
N PHE A 27 3.81 -14.11 6.02
CA PHE A 27 3.59 -12.73 5.64
C PHE A 27 2.18 -12.47 5.13
N GLU A 28 1.73 -13.23 4.14
CA GLU A 28 0.47 -13.03 3.45
C GLU A 28 -0.74 -13.50 4.28
N PHE A 29 -0.68 -14.67 4.91
CA PHE A 29 -1.75 -15.23 5.73
C PHE A 29 -2.20 -14.30 6.87
N PRO A 30 -1.31 -13.83 7.78
CA PRO A 30 -1.74 -12.95 8.87
C PRO A 30 -2.23 -11.56 8.37
N LYS A 31 -1.74 -11.09 7.21
CA LYS A 31 -2.25 -9.87 6.57
C LYS A 31 -3.66 -10.08 6.01
N MET A 32 -3.90 -11.19 5.32
CA MET A 32 -5.21 -11.52 4.78
C MET A 32 -6.26 -11.71 5.88
N LEU A 33 -5.92 -12.37 6.98
CA LEU A 33 -6.80 -12.46 8.15
C LEU A 33 -7.17 -11.06 8.68
N SER A 34 -6.19 -10.17 8.76
CA SER A 34 -6.42 -8.79 9.20
C SER A 34 -7.31 -8.01 8.23
N ILE A 35 -7.13 -8.19 6.92
CA ILE A 35 -8.02 -7.63 5.89
C ILE A 35 -9.45 -8.12 6.10
N TYR A 36 -9.65 -9.42 6.37
CA TYR A 36 -10.98 -9.96 6.65
C TYR A 36 -11.60 -9.38 7.92
N LEU A 37 -10.82 -9.19 8.98
CA LEU A 37 -11.30 -8.55 10.21
C LEU A 37 -11.72 -7.08 9.97
N TYR A 38 -10.93 -6.30 9.24
CA TYR A 38 -11.30 -4.94 8.86
C TYR A 38 -12.56 -4.91 7.99
N ALA A 39 -12.67 -5.82 7.02
CA ALA A 39 -13.85 -5.92 6.17
C ALA A 39 -15.10 -6.27 6.99
N LEU A 40 -15.01 -7.24 7.90
CA LEU A 40 -16.11 -7.65 8.78
C LEU A 40 -16.56 -6.52 9.71
N ALA A 41 -15.63 -5.67 10.17
CA ALA A 41 -15.96 -4.53 11.01
C ALA A 41 -16.58 -3.35 10.23
N LEU A 42 -16.06 -3.04 9.03
CA LEU A 42 -16.44 -1.84 8.28
C LEU A 42 -17.61 -2.06 7.31
N ALA A 43 -17.73 -3.24 6.71
CA ALA A 43 -18.76 -3.53 5.72
C ALA A 43 -20.20 -3.41 6.27
N PRO A 44 -20.53 -3.90 7.48
CA PRO A 44 -21.87 -3.72 8.04
C PRO A 44 -22.22 -2.24 8.28
N LEU A 45 -21.24 -1.44 8.70
CA LEU A 45 -21.41 0.00 8.92
C LEU A 45 -21.66 0.74 7.61
N ALA A 46 -20.91 0.38 6.56
CA ALA A 46 -21.12 0.90 5.22
C ALA A 46 -22.49 0.51 4.68
N ALA A 47 -22.88 -0.76 4.81
CA ALA A 47 -24.18 -1.26 4.37
C ALA A 47 -25.34 -0.53 5.07
N TYR A 48 -25.27 -0.32 6.38
CA TYR A 48 -26.27 0.45 7.13
C TYR A 48 -26.37 1.90 6.64
N ARG A 49 -25.24 2.57 6.41
CA ARG A 49 -25.22 3.96 5.92
C ARG A 49 -25.78 4.07 4.50
N THR A 50 -25.43 3.13 3.62
CA THR A 50 -26.00 3.05 2.27
C THR A 50 -27.51 2.79 2.32
N TYR A 51 -27.97 1.85 3.15
CA TYR A 51 -29.40 1.59 3.36
C TYR A 51 -30.14 2.85 3.85
N TYR A 52 -29.58 3.59 4.81
CA TYR A 52 -30.15 4.84 5.30
C TYR A 52 -30.29 5.88 4.17
N TYR A 53 -29.30 6.02 3.29
CA TYR A 53 -29.38 6.92 2.14
C TYR A 53 -30.50 6.53 1.16
N PHE A 54 -30.67 5.23 0.89
CA PHE A 54 -31.78 4.75 0.08
C PHE A 54 -33.14 5.01 0.73
N LYS A 55 -33.28 4.73 2.03
CA LYS A 55 -34.52 4.95 2.78
C LYS A 55 -34.94 6.42 2.78
N GLN A 56 -33.97 7.33 2.88
CA GLN A 56 -34.21 8.78 2.85
C GLN A 56 -34.31 9.35 1.43
N GLN A 57 -34.29 8.51 0.39
CA GLN A 57 -34.29 8.92 -1.02
C GLN A 57 -33.21 9.97 -1.35
N LEU A 58 -32.09 9.92 -0.60
CA LEU A 58 -31.01 10.87 -0.80
C LEU A 58 -30.31 10.58 -2.15
N PRO A 59 -29.99 11.62 -2.92
CA PRO A 59 -29.37 11.42 -4.22
C PRO A 59 -28.01 10.75 -4.07
N ILE A 60 -27.88 9.54 -4.60
CA ILE A 60 -26.60 8.85 -4.72
C ILE A 60 -25.80 9.53 -5.82
N SER A 61 -24.60 10.01 -5.46
CA SER A 61 -23.68 10.65 -6.40
C SER A 61 -23.37 9.72 -7.59
N ALA A 62 -23.33 10.27 -8.81
CA ALA A 62 -22.99 9.49 -10.01
C ALA A 62 -21.69 8.65 -9.88
N PRO A 63 -20.59 9.15 -9.26
CA PRO A 63 -19.38 8.36 -9.07
C PRO A 63 -19.60 7.10 -8.21
N LEU A 64 -20.46 7.16 -7.19
CA LEU A 64 -20.81 5.99 -6.37
C LEU A 64 -21.58 4.95 -7.19
N LYS A 65 -22.50 5.39 -8.07
CA LYS A 65 -23.23 4.47 -8.94
C LYS A 65 -22.28 3.73 -9.89
N ILE A 66 -21.33 4.45 -10.48
CA ILE A 66 -20.31 3.87 -11.37
C ILE A 66 -19.42 2.89 -10.59
N LEU A 67 -18.99 3.26 -9.39
CA LEU A 67 -18.18 2.40 -8.53
C LEU A 67 -18.93 1.09 -8.18
N LEU A 68 -20.18 1.19 -7.73
CA LEU A 68 -20.98 0.02 -7.37
C LEU A 68 -21.29 -0.86 -8.59
N GLY A 69 -21.60 -0.26 -9.74
CA GLY A 69 -21.84 -1.00 -10.98
C GLY A 69 -20.61 -1.74 -11.48
N SER A 70 -19.45 -1.07 -11.52
CA SER A 70 -18.17 -1.67 -11.94
C SER A 70 -17.70 -2.77 -10.99
N LEU A 71 -17.79 -2.55 -9.67
CA LEU A 71 -17.49 -3.59 -8.67
C LEU A 71 -18.48 -4.76 -8.74
N GLY A 72 -19.76 -4.49 -8.99
CA GLY A 72 -20.77 -5.53 -9.17
C GLY A 72 -20.47 -6.43 -10.36
N LEU A 73 -20.13 -5.84 -11.51
CA LEU A 73 -19.69 -6.59 -12.70
C LEU A 73 -18.40 -7.36 -12.46
N PHE A 74 -17.43 -6.76 -11.76
CA PHE A 74 -16.19 -7.42 -11.38
C PHE A 74 -16.45 -8.63 -10.47
N ILE A 75 -17.22 -8.47 -9.39
CA ILE A 75 -17.55 -9.57 -8.48
C ILE A 75 -18.34 -10.66 -9.20
N LEU A 76 -19.28 -10.30 -10.07
CA LEU A 76 -20.01 -11.27 -10.88
C LEU A 76 -19.06 -12.08 -11.76
N SER A 77 -18.07 -11.46 -12.41
CA SER A 77 -17.08 -12.17 -13.20
C SER A 77 -16.24 -13.13 -12.34
N GLN A 78 -15.87 -12.74 -11.12
CA GLN A 78 -15.13 -13.60 -10.19
C GLN A 78 -15.99 -14.77 -9.69
N ILE A 79 -17.28 -14.56 -9.41
CA ILE A 79 -18.22 -15.62 -9.04
C ILE A 79 -18.37 -16.62 -10.19
N LEU A 80 -18.60 -16.15 -11.42
CA LEU A 80 -18.69 -17.01 -12.59
C LEU A 80 -17.39 -17.80 -12.79
N SER A 81 -16.24 -17.14 -12.70
CA SER A 81 -14.93 -17.81 -12.77
C SER A 81 -14.77 -18.87 -11.68
N THR A 82 -15.27 -18.63 -10.47
CA THR A 82 -15.21 -19.59 -9.36
C THR A 82 -16.12 -20.80 -9.61
N LEU A 83 -17.33 -20.59 -10.15
CA LEU A 83 -18.28 -21.66 -10.44
C LEU A 83 -17.78 -22.61 -11.54
N PHE A 84 -17.13 -22.06 -12.57
CA PHE A 84 -16.58 -22.82 -13.70
C PHE A 84 -15.12 -23.26 -13.50
N SER A 85 -14.50 -22.94 -12.36
CA SER A 85 -13.12 -23.32 -12.09
C SER A 85 -12.96 -24.83 -11.85
N ILE A 86 -11.80 -25.35 -12.25
CA ILE A 86 -11.38 -26.74 -12.01
C ILE A 86 -11.31 -27.01 -10.51
N ASP A 87 -10.68 -26.10 -9.76
CA ASP A 87 -10.57 -26.19 -8.30
C ASP A 87 -11.34 -25.04 -7.65
N LYS A 88 -12.53 -25.36 -7.14
CA LYS A 88 -13.39 -24.40 -6.46
C LYS A 88 -12.80 -23.93 -5.13
N HIS A 89 -12.09 -24.79 -4.42
CA HIS A 89 -11.52 -24.46 -3.12
C HIS A 89 -10.42 -23.39 -3.27
N VAL A 90 -9.49 -23.61 -4.19
CA VAL A 90 -8.44 -22.63 -4.51
C VAL A 90 -9.03 -21.33 -5.05
N SER A 91 -10.10 -21.43 -5.86
CA SER A 91 -10.78 -20.24 -6.39
C SER A 91 -11.47 -19.40 -5.31
N ILE A 92 -12.01 -20.03 -4.26
CA ILE A 92 -12.66 -19.34 -3.14
C ILE A 92 -11.61 -18.71 -2.21
N PHE A 93 -10.65 -19.50 -1.75
CA PHE A 93 -9.76 -19.14 -0.63
C PHE A 93 -8.36 -18.68 -1.04
N GLY A 94 -7.95 -18.93 -2.28
CA GLY A 94 -6.57 -18.78 -2.72
C GLY A 94 -5.75 -20.06 -2.55
N TYR A 95 -4.45 -19.96 -2.86
CA TYR A 95 -3.50 -21.06 -2.73
C TYR A 95 -2.74 -20.96 -1.40
N TYR A 96 -2.20 -22.06 -0.89
CA TYR A 96 -1.59 -22.10 0.44
C TYR A 96 -0.41 -21.13 0.62
N SER A 97 0.39 -20.89 -0.43
CA SER A 97 1.45 -19.87 -0.38
C SER A 97 1.01 -18.51 -0.90
N ARG A 98 -0.28 -18.37 -1.29
CA ARG A 98 -0.89 -17.18 -1.87
C ARG A 98 -2.37 -17.06 -1.50
N PHE A 99 -2.63 -16.56 -0.29
CA PHE A 99 -3.99 -16.37 0.24
C PHE A 99 -4.75 -15.20 -0.41
N ASN A 100 -4.05 -14.33 -1.14
CA ASN A 100 -4.60 -13.24 -1.92
C ASN A 100 -4.95 -13.70 -3.34
N GLY A 101 -6.08 -13.23 -3.87
CA GLY A 101 -6.52 -13.48 -5.24
C GLY A 101 -7.69 -14.47 -5.37
N GLY A 102 -8.09 -15.15 -4.28
CA GLY A 102 -9.34 -15.91 -4.24
C GLY A 102 -10.57 -15.01 -4.09
N LEU A 103 -11.76 -15.53 -4.40
CA LEU A 103 -13.03 -14.81 -4.33
C LEU A 103 -13.23 -14.11 -2.98
N MET A 104 -12.89 -14.76 -1.86
CA MET A 104 -13.08 -14.18 -0.52
C MET A 104 -12.21 -12.94 -0.29
N SER A 105 -10.96 -12.96 -0.75
CA SER A 105 -10.06 -11.79 -0.71
C SER A 105 -10.60 -10.63 -1.56
N LEU A 106 -11.11 -10.93 -2.75
CA LEU A 106 -11.65 -9.93 -3.66
C LEU A 106 -12.95 -9.30 -3.16
N LEU A 107 -13.81 -10.10 -2.51
CA LEU A 107 -15.00 -9.61 -1.81
C LEU A 107 -14.61 -8.69 -0.64
N ALA A 108 -13.61 -9.07 0.15
CA ALA A 108 -13.13 -8.24 1.26
C ALA A 108 -12.56 -6.90 0.79
N TYR A 109 -11.73 -6.88 -0.26
CA TYR A 109 -11.22 -5.63 -0.83
C TYR A 109 -12.34 -4.75 -1.40
N SER A 110 -13.31 -5.35 -2.08
CA SER A 110 -14.46 -4.62 -2.63
C SER A 110 -15.28 -3.98 -1.51
N ALA A 111 -15.53 -4.74 -0.43
CA ALA A 111 -16.23 -4.26 0.75
C ALA A 111 -15.47 -3.11 1.44
N LEU A 112 -14.15 -3.21 1.58
CA LEU A 112 -13.31 -2.15 2.14
C LEU A 112 -13.26 -0.90 1.24
N GLY A 113 -13.21 -1.08 -0.08
CA GLY A 113 -13.27 0.01 -1.05
C GLY A 113 -14.58 0.79 -0.97
N ILE A 114 -15.72 0.08 -0.94
CA ILE A 114 -17.04 0.67 -0.76
C ILE A 114 -17.13 1.35 0.61
N SER A 115 -16.67 0.69 1.68
CA SER A 115 -16.66 1.25 3.04
C SER A 115 -15.88 2.55 3.11
N THR A 116 -14.71 2.60 2.48
CA THR A 116 -13.89 3.81 2.39
C THR A 116 -14.63 4.94 1.69
N TYR A 117 -15.29 4.65 0.57
CA TYR A 117 -16.05 5.67 -0.17
C TYR A 117 -17.27 6.19 0.63
N VAL A 118 -18.03 5.29 1.26
CA VAL A 118 -19.29 5.61 1.93
C VAL A 118 -19.07 6.26 3.30
N LEU A 119 -18.07 5.80 4.06
CA LEU A 119 -17.86 6.24 5.44
C LEU A 119 -17.04 7.54 5.54
N LEU A 120 -16.14 7.78 4.59
CA LEU A 120 -15.24 8.93 4.61
C LEU A 120 -15.76 10.12 3.82
N SER A 121 -15.44 11.32 4.30
CA SER A 121 -15.59 12.56 3.55
C SER A 121 -14.27 12.97 2.88
N ARG A 122 -14.30 13.92 1.94
CA ARG A 122 -13.07 14.44 1.30
C ARG A 122 -12.05 14.97 2.31
N LYS A 123 -12.52 15.54 3.44
CA LYS A 123 -11.64 16.08 4.49
C LYS A 123 -10.89 14.97 5.24
N ASP A 124 -11.45 13.77 5.28
CA ASP A 124 -10.90 12.63 6.01
C ASP A 124 -9.76 11.92 5.25
N ILE A 125 -9.68 12.11 3.93
CA ILE A 125 -8.68 11.45 3.06
C ILE A 125 -7.25 11.79 3.49
N HIS A 126 -6.99 13.04 3.90
CA HIS A 126 -5.66 13.42 4.39
C HIS A 126 -5.25 12.66 5.66
N THR A 127 -6.20 12.28 6.51
CA THR A 127 -5.92 11.45 7.69
C THR A 127 -5.49 10.05 7.25
N VAL A 128 -6.19 9.44 6.30
CA VAL A 128 -5.83 8.13 5.74
C VAL A 128 -4.46 8.16 5.07
N PHE A 129 -4.17 9.19 4.26
CA PHE A 129 -2.86 9.34 3.62
C PHE A 129 -1.72 9.48 4.63
N ARG A 130 -1.92 10.23 5.72
CA ARG A 130 -0.92 10.33 6.80
C ARG A 130 -0.64 8.97 7.42
N TRP A 131 -1.67 8.20 7.75
CA TRP A 131 -1.49 6.84 8.27
C TRP A 131 -0.73 5.94 7.30
N GLY A 132 -1.08 5.98 6.01
CA GLY A 132 -0.37 5.24 4.96
C GLY A 132 1.11 5.63 4.87
N ILE A 133 1.42 6.93 4.82
CA ILE A 133 2.80 7.41 4.78
C ILE A 133 3.55 7.02 6.05
N PHE A 134 2.99 7.18 7.24
CA PHE A 134 3.68 6.75 8.47
C PHE A 134 3.87 5.23 8.54
N GLY A 135 2.92 4.44 8.05
CA GLY A 135 3.07 2.99 7.91
C GLY A 135 4.21 2.64 6.95
N GLY A 136 4.30 3.40 5.86
CA GLY A 136 5.38 3.31 4.89
C GLY A 136 6.74 3.55 5.51
N ILE A 137 6.88 4.61 6.31
CA ILE A 137 8.13 4.96 6.99
C ILE A 137 8.56 3.81 7.91
N VAL A 138 7.66 3.32 8.75
CA VAL A 138 7.99 2.24 9.71
C VAL A 138 8.37 0.96 8.96
N THR A 139 7.63 0.62 7.89
CA THR A 139 7.91 -0.57 7.07
C THR A 139 9.25 -0.47 6.35
N ALA A 140 9.58 0.70 5.80
CA ALA A 140 10.85 0.97 5.11
C ALA A 140 12.03 0.89 6.10
N LEU A 141 11.93 1.62 7.23
CA LEU A 141 12.95 1.57 8.28
C LEU A 141 13.15 0.17 8.87
N TRP A 142 12.13 -0.68 8.87
CA TRP A 142 12.26 -2.08 9.24
C TRP A 142 13.06 -2.89 8.22
N ALA A 143 12.86 -2.66 6.92
CA ALA A 143 13.51 -3.39 5.84
C ALA A 143 14.96 -2.92 5.58
N LEU A 144 15.26 -1.65 5.89
CA LEU A 144 16.53 -1.00 5.59
C LEU A 144 17.77 -1.76 6.11
N PRO A 145 17.81 -2.27 7.36
CA PRO A 145 19.00 -2.96 7.89
C PRO A 145 19.30 -4.27 7.15
N SER A 146 18.28 -4.92 6.59
CA SER A 146 18.43 -6.23 5.94
C SER A 146 19.28 -6.15 4.68
N HIS A 147 19.32 -5.00 3.99
CA HIS A 147 20.24 -4.80 2.86
C HIS A 147 21.71 -4.94 3.28
N PHE A 148 22.05 -4.50 4.50
CA PHE A 148 23.39 -4.53 5.07
C PHE A 148 23.71 -5.85 5.81
N GLY A 149 22.85 -6.86 5.68
CA GLY A 149 23.04 -8.16 6.33
C GLY A 149 22.46 -8.27 7.73
N TYR A 150 21.81 -7.23 8.27
CA TYR A 150 21.20 -7.27 9.60
C TYR A 150 19.68 -7.43 9.48
N ASP A 151 19.13 -8.62 9.74
CA ASP A 151 17.70 -8.87 9.58
C ASP A 151 16.98 -9.06 10.94
N ILE A 152 15.99 -8.20 11.21
CA ILE A 152 15.24 -8.22 12.47
C ILE A 152 14.37 -9.48 12.57
N ILE A 153 13.86 -10.00 11.45
CA ILE A 153 13.03 -11.21 11.46
C ILE A 153 13.91 -12.41 11.85
N CYS A 154 15.10 -12.55 11.26
CA CYS A 154 16.09 -13.56 11.67
C CYS A 154 16.52 -13.40 13.14
N PHE A 155 16.64 -12.17 13.63
CA PHE A 155 16.93 -11.95 15.06
C PHE A 155 15.79 -12.47 15.96
N ILE A 156 14.53 -12.29 15.54
CA ILE A 156 13.36 -12.78 16.29
C ILE A 156 13.27 -14.31 16.24
N THR A 157 13.45 -14.91 15.07
CA THR A 157 13.26 -16.36 14.82
C THR A 157 14.46 -17.21 15.22
N SER A 158 15.67 -16.81 14.82
CA SER A 158 16.90 -17.58 14.96
C SER A 158 17.86 -17.02 16.04
N LYS A 159 17.51 -15.90 16.68
CA LYS A 159 18.36 -15.19 17.68
C LYS A 159 19.71 -14.73 17.14
N GLN A 160 19.85 -14.64 15.82
CA GLN A 160 21.03 -14.13 15.15
C GLN A 160 20.66 -12.88 14.36
N LEU A 161 21.36 -11.77 14.62
CA LEU A 161 21.18 -10.53 13.87
C LEU A 161 22.00 -10.60 12.56
N ASN A 162 21.63 -11.54 11.70
CA ASN A 162 22.19 -11.72 10.37
C ASN A 162 21.06 -12.13 9.39
N ALA A 163 21.33 -12.19 8.09
CA ALA A 163 20.37 -12.62 7.08
C ALA A 163 20.36 -14.15 6.83
N ALA A 164 21.05 -14.94 7.66
CA ALA A 164 21.32 -16.35 7.36
C ALA A 164 20.11 -17.28 7.55
N CYS A 165 19.02 -16.79 8.15
CA CYS A 165 17.79 -17.59 8.29
C CYS A 165 17.01 -17.74 6.97
N TRP A 166 17.36 -16.94 5.95
CA TRP A 166 16.71 -16.96 4.64
C TRP A 166 17.43 -17.88 3.66
N THR A 167 16.67 -18.43 2.70
CA THR A 167 17.25 -19.19 1.59
C THR A 167 17.79 -18.23 0.52
N ASN A 168 18.67 -18.73 -0.36
CA ASN A 168 19.22 -17.93 -1.46
C ASN A 168 18.16 -17.27 -2.36
N ALA A 169 16.96 -17.86 -2.46
CA ALA A 169 15.85 -17.30 -3.23
C ALA A 169 15.18 -16.08 -2.56
N PHE A 170 15.33 -15.94 -1.24
CA PHE A 170 14.73 -14.91 -0.41
C PHE A 170 15.78 -14.16 0.42
N ASP A 171 17.00 -14.03 -0.09
CA ASP A 171 18.07 -13.30 0.58
C ASP A 171 17.78 -11.78 0.56
N PRO A 172 17.48 -11.16 1.72
CA PRO A 172 17.14 -9.74 1.78
C PRO A 172 18.35 -8.81 1.53
N THR A 173 19.59 -9.32 1.61
CA THR A 173 20.78 -8.53 1.27
C THR A 173 20.84 -8.20 -0.22
N GLN A 174 20.36 -9.12 -1.06
CA GLN A 174 20.30 -8.96 -2.51
C GLN A 174 19.05 -8.24 -2.98
N ARG A 175 17.91 -8.53 -2.33
CA ARG A 175 16.60 -7.96 -2.67
C ARG A 175 15.77 -7.76 -1.42
N ILE A 176 15.71 -6.54 -0.92
CA ILE A 176 14.95 -6.25 0.31
C ILE A 176 13.44 -6.46 0.12
N PHE A 177 12.78 -6.90 1.19
CA PHE A 177 11.32 -7.08 1.24
C PHE A 177 10.67 -6.78 2.60
N GLY A 178 11.46 -6.67 3.68
CA GLY A 178 10.97 -6.35 5.02
C GLY A 178 9.80 -7.24 5.48
N THR A 179 8.81 -6.63 6.12
CA THR A 179 7.60 -7.33 6.57
C THR A 179 6.61 -7.65 5.44
N LEU A 180 6.87 -7.23 4.20
CA LEU A 180 5.99 -7.54 3.07
C LEU A 180 6.24 -8.95 2.51
N GLY A 181 7.40 -9.56 2.80
CA GLY A 181 7.67 -10.95 2.45
C GLY A 181 8.05 -11.22 0.98
N GLN A 182 7.93 -10.22 0.10
CA GLN A 182 8.35 -10.36 -1.29
C GLN A 182 8.81 -9.01 -1.88
N PRO A 183 9.96 -8.96 -2.60
CA PRO A 183 10.53 -7.68 -3.06
C PRO A 183 9.64 -6.88 -4.02
N ASN A 184 8.89 -7.53 -4.91
CA ASN A 184 7.97 -6.85 -5.83
C ASN A 184 6.73 -6.30 -5.09
N TRP A 185 6.20 -7.01 -4.10
CA TRP A 185 5.11 -6.50 -3.25
C TRP A 185 5.56 -5.29 -2.45
N PHE A 186 6.77 -5.37 -1.90
CA PHE A 186 7.37 -4.26 -1.18
C PHE A 186 7.59 -3.04 -2.09
N ALA A 187 8.13 -3.24 -3.29
CA ALA A 187 8.33 -2.19 -4.28
C ALA A 187 7.01 -1.53 -4.70
N ALA A 188 5.97 -2.32 -4.95
CA ALA A 188 4.64 -1.81 -5.29
C ALA A 188 4.05 -0.96 -4.15
N TYR A 189 4.20 -1.42 -2.90
CA TYR A 189 3.78 -0.68 -1.72
C TYR A 189 4.53 0.65 -1.59
N LEU A 190 5.86 0.64 -1.68
CA LEU A 190 6.70 1.85 -1.60
C LEU A 190 6.35 2.87 -2.70
N LEU A 191 6.04 2.40 -3.90
CA LEU A 191 5.68 3.28 -5.02
C LEU A 191 4.33 3.99 -4.81
N ILE A 192 3.37 3.32 -4.16
CA ILE A 192 2.13 3.95 -3.71
C ILE A 192 2.45 5.02 -2.66
N GLN A 193 3.30 4.71 -1.67
CA GLN A 193 3.67 5.68 -0.63
C GLN A 193 4.42 6.89 -1.20
N LEU A 194 5.32 6.66 -2.16
CA LEU A 194 6.00 7.72 -2.90
C LEU A 194 5.00 8.64 -3.60
N SER A 195 3.99 8.09 -4.25
CA SER A 195 2.93 8.88 -4.89
C SER A 195 2.15 9.74 -3.90
N LEU A 196 1.87 9.23 -2.70
CA LEU A 196 1.24 10.01 -1.63
C LEU A 196 2.16 11.12 -1.10
N VAL A 197 3.46 10.85 -0.95
CA VAL A 197 4.44 11.88 -0.56
C VAL A 197 4.53 12.99 -1.61
N LEU A 198 4.62 12.64 -2.89
CA LEU A 198 4.65 13.60 -4.00
C LEU A 198 3.40 14.47 -4.04
N TYR A 199 2.22 13.92 -3.71
CA TYR A 199 1.00 14.70 -3.55
C TYR A 199 1.16 15.84 -2.54
N PHE A 200 1.67 15.56 -1.32
CA PHE A 200 1.89 16.59 -0.31
C PHE A 200 2.97 17.60 -0.72
N ILE A 201 4.01 17.18 -1.45
CA ILE A 201 5.05 18.07 -1.97
C ILE A 201 4.47 19.05 -2.99
N VAL A 202 3.80 18.54 -4.03
CA VAL A 202 3.31 19.34 -5.17
C VAL A 202 2.16 20.27 -4.78
N THR A 203 1.27 19.79 -3.91
CA THR A 203 0.14 20.60 -3.41
C THR A 203 0.51 21.53 -2.26
N GLU A 204 1.74 21.42 -1.75
CA GLU A 204 2.27 22.19 -0.61
C GLU A 204 1.45 22.02 0.68
N GLN A 205 0.70 20.91 0.76
CA GLN A 205 -0.05 20.54 1.96
C GLN A 205 0.91 20.08 3.05
N LYS A 206 0.58 20.41 4.30
CA LYS A 206 1.36 19.93 5.45
C LYS A 206 0.96 18.50 5.81
N LEU A 207 1.96 17.62 5.86
CA LEU A 207 1.77 16.27 6.39
C LEU A 207 1.52 16.34 7.90
N VAL A 208 2.35 17.09 8.63
CA VAL A 208 2.20 17.36 10.06
C VAL A 208 1.90 18.84 10.26
N THR A 209 0.74 19.15 10.85
CA THR A 209 0.22 20.53 10.96
C THR A 209 1.16 21.46 11.72
N LYS A 210 1.86 20.94 12.74
CA LYS A 210 2.81 21.68 13.59
C LYS A 210 4.13 22.01 12.90
N PHE A 211 4.49 21.36 11.79
CA PHE A 211 5.76 21.61 11.13
C PHE A 211 5.76 22.98 10.42
N SER A 212 6.91 23.66 10.44
CA SER A 212 7.15 24.80 9.55
C SER A 212 7.17 24.33 8.10
N ALA A 213 6.95 25.23 7.14
CA ALA A 213 6.94 24.86 5.72
C ALA A 213 8.26 24.22 5.30
N ARG A 214 9.39 24.77 5.75
CA ARG A 214 10.74 24.24 5.48
C ARG A 214 10.93 22.83 6.06
N ILE A 215 10.56 22.62 7.31
CA ILE A 215 10.67 21.30 7.97
C ILE A 215 9.79 20.27 7.26
N ASN A 216 8.56 20.64 6.89
CA ASN A 216 7.65 19.75 6.16
C ASN A 216 8.23 19.35 4.80
N THR A 217 8.82 20.28 4.03
CA THR A 217 9.47 19.94 2.76
C THR A 217 10.66 19.01 2.96
N ILE A 218 11.55 19.31 3.92
CA ILE A 218 12.71 18.44 4.22
C ILE A 218 12.25 17.04 4.60
N PHE A 219 11.26 16.93 5.49
CA PHE A 219 10.71 15.66 5.93
C PHE A 219 10.11 14.86 4.76
N LEU A 220 9.29 15.50 3.92
CA LEU A 220 8.70 14.84 2.75
C LEU A 220 9.76 14.41 1.73
N THR A 221 10.79 15.23 1.50
CA THR A 221 11.90 14.85 0.62
C THR A 221 12.67 13.66 1.18
N ALA A 222 12.93 13.63 2.50
CA ALA A 222 13.56 12.48 3.15
C ALA A 222 12.73 11.19 3.00
N CYS A 223 11.40 11.27 3.22
CA CYS A 223 10.50 10.14 3.00
C CYS A 223 10.50 9.67 1.54
N ALA A 224 10.46 10.60 0.58
CA ALA A 224 10.56 10.26 -0.83
C ALA A 224 11.87 9.51 -1.11
N THR A 225 13.01 10.08 -0.70
CA THR A 225 14.33 9.46 -0.89
C THR A 225 14.42 8.07 -0.26
N LEU A 226 13.89 7.87 0.95
CA LEU A 226 13.86 6.56 1.61
C LEU A 226 13.11 5.52 0.76
N TYR A 227 11.86 5.80 0.39
CA TYR A 227 11.05 4.88 -0.40
C TYR A 227 11.64 4.60 -1.77
N SER A 228 12.22 5.62 -2.35
CA SER A 228 12.88 5.57 -3.65
C SER A 228 14.10 4.65 -3.65
N LEU A 229 14.98 4.82 -2.66
CA LEU A 229 16.20 4.06 -2.51
C LEU A 229 15.90 2.58 -2.22
N GLU A 230 14.97 2.31 -1.30
CA GLU A 230 14.56 0.96 -1.00
C GLU A 230 13.84 0.29 -2.18
N MET A 231 13.01 1.03 -2.92
CA MET A 231 12.40 0.53 -4.14
C MET A 231 13.47 0.08 -5.17
N VAL A 232 14.59 0.80 -5.30
CA VAL A 232 15.72 0.36 -6.14
C VAL A 232 16.33 -0.94 -5.60
N TRP A 233 16.52 -1.05 -4.29
CA TRP A 233 17.09 -2.23 -3.65
C TRP A 233 16.19 -3.48 -3.70
N THR A 234 14.89 -3.34 -4.00
CA THR A 234 14.04 -4.51 -4.30
C THR A 234 14.42 -5.22 -5.61
N ARG A 235 15.15 -4.54 -6.50
CA ARG A 235 15.48 -4.97 -7.88
C ARG A 235 14.24 -5.42 -8.68
N SER A 236 13.08 -4.81 -8.42
CA SER A 236 11.81 -5.16 -9.08
C SER A 236 11.66 -4.46 -10.43
N ARG A 237 11.74 -5.24 -11.53
CA ARG A 237 11.60 -4.73 -12.91
C ARG A 237 10.25 -4.05 -13.17
N SER A 238 9.17 -4.66 -12.69
CA SER A 238 7.82 -4.10 -12.85
C SER A 238 7.67 -2.77 -12.11
N ALA A 239 8.34 -2.63 -10.96
CA ALA A 239 8.31 -1.40 -10.20
C ALA A 239 9.09 -0.28 -10.90
N TYR A 240 10.20 -0.56 -11.62
CA TYR A 240 10.89 0.47 -12.41
C TYR A 240 10.01 1.02 -13.54
N ILE A 241 9.28 0.15 -14.24
CA ILE A 241 8.34 0.57 -15.29
C ILE A 241 7.23 1.43 -14.69
N ALA A 242 6.60 0.95 -13.61
CA ALA A 242 5.54 1.67 -12.92
C ALA A 242 6.04 3.03 -12.39
N PHE A 243 7.27 3.09 -11.89
CA PHE A 243 7.91 4.32 -11.47
C PHE A 243 8.07 5.30 -12.63
N GLY A 244 8.57 4.86 -13.80
CA GLY A 244 8.69 5.73 -14.99
C GLY A 244 7.36 6.38 -15.37
N ILE A 245 6.27 5.63 -15.31
CA ILE A 245 4.91 6.14 -15.53
C ILE A 245 4.53 7.17 -14.46
N ILE A 246 4.63 6.80 -13.18
CA ILE A 246 4.24 7.66 -12.05
C ILE A 246 5.06 8.95 -12.00
N ALA A 247 6.38 8.86 -12.23
CA ALA A 247 7.29 9.99 -12.32
C ALA A 247 6.87 10.94 -13.44
N THR A 248 6.58 10.40 -14.63
CA THR A 248 6.10 11.20 -15.77
C THR A 248 4.79 11.91 -15.45
N LEU A 249 3.82 11.20 -14.87
CA LEU A 249 2.53 11.79 -14.49
C LEU A 249 2.70 12.91 -13.45
N TRP A 250 3.54 12.71 -12.42
CA TRP A 250 3.80 13.74 -11.42
C TRP A 250 4.57 14.92 -11.98
N LEU A 251 5.52 14.70 -12.90
CA LEU A 251 6.23 15.76 -13.59
C LEU A 251 5.25 16.62 -14.40
N LEU A 252 4.42 15.99 -15.25
CA LEU A 252 3.41 16.69 -16.04
C LEU A 252 2.41 17.44 -15.16
N TYR A 253 1.97 16.84 -14.05
CA TYR A 253 1.08 17.48 -13.09
C TYR A 253 1.74 18.69 -12.41
N SER A 254 3.02 18.57 -12.02
CA SER A 254 3.79 19.66 -11.42
C SER A 254 4.01 20.83 -12.39
N ILE A 255 4.25 20.53 -13.68
CA ILE A 255 4.36 21.53 -14.76
C ILE A 255 3.02 22.24 -14.95
N LYS A 256 1.91 21.48 -15.04
CA LYS A 256 0.55 22.03 -15.15
C LYS A 256 0.22 22.97 -14.00
N LEU A 257 0.63 22.64 -12.78
CA LEU A 257 0.42 23.47 -11.60
C LEU A 257 1.43 24.61 -11.45
N ARG A 258 2.53 24.62 -12.23
CA ARG A 258 3.68 25.52 -12.09
C ARG A 258 4.28 25.51 -10.67
N LYS A 259 4.24 24.35 -10.01
CA LYS A 259 4.69 24.17 -8.61
C LYS A 259 5.71 23.07 -8.49
N LYS A 260 6.81 23.33 -7.77
CA LYS A 260 7.83 22.34 -7.34
C LYS A 260 8.42 21.48 -8.46
N VAL A 261 8.39 21.93 -9.72
CA VAL A 261 8.90 21.18 -10.88
C VAL A 261 10.35 20.74 -10.67
N ALA A 262 11.23 21.64 -10.24
CA ALA A 262 12.63 21.32 -9.98
C ALA A 262 12.81 20.29 -8.86
N LEU A 263 11.97 20.33 -7.81
CA LEU A 263 12.05 19.38 -6.70
C LEU A 263 11.53 18.00 -7.10
N VAL A 264 10.42 17.95 -7.85
CA VAL A 264 9.90 16.68 -8.40
C VAL A 264 10.90 16.08 -9.39
N ALA A 265 11.47 16.91 -10.28
CA ALA A 265 12.51 16.48 -11.21
C ALA A 265 13.76 15.99 -10.47
N PHE A 266 14.17 16.63 -9.37
CA PHE A 266 15.28 16.19 -8.54
C PHE A 266 15.02 14.82 -7.89
N VAL A 267 13.83 14.63 -7.29
CA VAL A 267 13.44 13.32 -6.73
C VAL A 267 13.49 12.25 -7.82
N ILE A 268 12.93 12.53 -9.00
CA ILE A 268 12.94 11.59 -10.14
C ILE A 268 14.39 11.30 -10.62
N ALA A 269 15.20 12.34 -10.79
CA ALA A 269 16.58 12.20 -11.27
C ALA A 269 17.46 11.41 -10.28
N SER A 270 17.32 11.68 -8.98
CA SER A 270 18.04 10.94 -7.94
C SER A 270 17.73 9.44 -8.01
N MET A 271 16.48 9.07 -8.30
CA MET A 271 16.07 7.66 -8.45
C MET A 271 16.65 6.99 -9.68
N VAL A 272 16.64 7.69 -10.83
CA VAL A 272 17.24 7.17 -12.05
C VAL A 272 18.73 6.90 -11.83
N LEU A 273 19.44 7.83 -11.18
CA LEU A 273 20.85 7.66 -10.83
C LEU A 273 21.08 6.44 -9.92
N PHE A 274 20.28 6.26 -8.88
CA PHE A 274 20.38 5.08 -8.02
C PHE A 274 20.03 3.78 -8.74
N SER A 275 19.13 3.80 -9.73
CA SER A 275 18.74 2.63 -10.51
C SER A 275 19.76 2.14 -11.54
N ILE A 276 20.72 2.99 -11.92
CA ILE A 276 21.81 2.64 -12.86
C ILE A 276 22.96 1.93 -12.12
N GLY A 277 23.16 2.24 -10.83
CA GLY A 277 24.22 1.64 -9.99
C GLY A 277 24.24 0.10 -9.89
N PRO A 278 23.12 -0.64 -9.94
CA PRO A 278 23.11 -2.10 -9.95
C PRO A 278 23.45 -2.75 -11.31
N PHE A 279 23.55 -1.96 -12.39
CA PHE A 279 23.84 -2.42 -13.77
C PHE A 279 25.24 -2.04 -14.26
N LEU A 280 26.05 -1.37 -13.42
CA LEU A 280 27.48 -1.14 -13.58
C LEU A 280 28.25 -2.04 -12.61
#